data_AF-A0A7Y5IVT4-F1
#
_entry.id   AF-A0A7Y5IVT4-F1
#
_cell.length_a   1.000
_cell.length_b   1.000
_cell.length_c   1.000
_cell.angle_alpha   90.00
_cell.angle_beta   90.00
_cell.angle_gamma   90.00
#
_symmetry.space_group_name_H-M   'P 1'
#
loop_
_entity.id
_entity.type
_entity.pdbx_description
1 polymer ?
#
loop_
_entity_poly.entity_id
_entity_poly.type
_entity_poly.pdbx_seq_one_letter_code
_entity_poly.pdbx_strand_id
1 'polypeptide(L)'
;MFHSYPHIYLSPHYDDASLSCGGAIHLQAQAGQAVLVVTICAAPPPSGEPLSPFAQSLHRTWGNPADVIATREAEDRASLAILGADYLRLNFNDFRAPLISAGEQTGSSVSQRSSLQRSSRLRQLDPG
;
A
#
# COMPACT_ATOMS: atom_id res chain seq x y z
N MET A 1 24.15 3.22 -25.81
CA MET A 1 25.00 3.22 -24.61
C MET A 1 24.16 2.63 -23.48
N PHE A 2 24.58 1.52 -22.88
CA PHE A 2 23.84 0.91 -21.77
C PHE A 2 24.20 1.63 -20.47
N HIS A 3 23.20 2.11 -19.72
CA HIS A 3 23.41 2.59 -18.36
C HIS A 3 23.42 1.40 -17.41
N SER A 4 24.49 1.24 -16.63
CA SER A 4 24.60 0.21 -15.61
C SER A 4 24.25 0.82 -14.26
N TYR A 5 23.31 0.20 -13.55
CA TYR A 5 22.92 0.59 -12.20
C TYR A 5 23.45 -0.45 -11.20
N PRO A 6 24.49 -0.12 -10.41
CA PRO A 6 24.97 -1.02 -9.36
C PRO A 6 23.93 -1.24 -8.25
N HIS A 7 22.99 -0.31 -8.09
CA HIS A 7 21.93 -0.37 -7.08
C HIS A 7 20.57 -0.23 -7.74
N ILE A 8 19.72 -1.23 -7.55
CA ILE A 8 18.33 -1.23 -8.03
C ILE A 8 17.42 -1.52 -6.84
N TYR A 9 16.50 -0.61 -6.57
CA TYR A 9 15.47 -0.75 -5.55
C TYR A 9 14.14 -1.02 -6.21
N LEU A 10 13.48 -2.10 -5.81
CA LEU A 10 12.14 -2.43 -6.27
C LEU A 10 11.14 -1.87 -5.25
N SER A 11 10.43 -0.81 -5.63
CA SER A 11 9.42 -0.16 -4.81
C SER A 11 8.04 -0.68 -5.22
N PRO A 12 7.28 -1.35 -4.33
CA PRO A 12 5.92 -1.72 -4.67
C PRO A 12 5.07 -0.50 -5.05
N HIS A 13 5.08 0.55 -4.23
CA HIS A 13 4.37 1.81 -4.48
C HIS A 13 5.31 3.02 -4.53
N TYR A 14 4.74 4.21 -4.79
CA TYR A 14 5.45 5.49 -4.98
C TYR A 14 6.31 5.96 -3.79
N ASP A 15 6.17 5.35 -2.62
CA ASP A 15 6.76 5.82 -1.36
C ASP A 15 7.66 4.78 -0.68
N ASP A 16 7.44 3.49 -0.94
CA ASP A 16 8.06 2.39 -0.19
C ASP A 16 9.60 2.46 -0.17
N ALA A 17 10.25 2.69 -1.31
CA ALA A 17 11.71 2.79 -1.39
C ALA A 17 12.25 4.03 -0.66
N SER A 18 11.57 5.18 -0.78
CA SER A 18 11.98 6.41 -0.09
C SER A 18 11.84 6.26 1.43
N LEU A 19 10.73 5.69 1.90
CA LEU A 19 10.43 5.52 3.32
C LEU A 19 11.27 4.41 3.98
N SER A 20 11.59 3.34 3.24
CA SER A 20 12.29 2.18 3.80
C SER A 20 13.80 2.25 3.61
N CYS A 21 14.26 2.84 2.50
CA CYS A 21 15.66 2.77 2.07
C CYS A 21 16.26 4.14 1.72
N GLY A 22 15.56 5.25 1.96
CA GLY A 22 16.00 6.59 1.56
C GLY A 22 17.42 6.95 2.03
N GLY A 23 17.79 6.60 3.26
CA GLY A 23 19.14 6.83 3.77
C GLY A 23 20.22 6.09 2.96
N ALA A 24 19.98 4.83 2.60
CA ALA A 24 20.93 4.05 1.80
C ALA A 24 21.03 4.57 0.37
N ILE A 25 19.88 4.87 -0.25
CA ILE A 25 19.80 5.47 -1.59
C ILE A 25 20.61 6.77 -1.64
N HIS A 26 20.37 7.67 -0.69
CA HIS A 26 21.06 8.95 -0.63
C HIS A 26 22.57 8.79 -0.46
N LEU A 27 23.02 7.92 0.46
CA LEU A 27 24.45 7.68 0.68
C LEU A 27 25.15 7.10 -0.56
N GLN A 28 24.51 6.19 -1.29
CA GLN A 28 25.05 5.62 -2.53
C GLN A 28 25.13 6.68 -3.65
N ALA A 29 24.08 7.49 -3.81
CA ALA A 29 24.06 8.57 -4.78
C ALA A 29 25.14 9.63 -4.46
N GLN A 30 25.30 10.02 -3.19
CA GLN A 30 26.37 10.93 -2.76
C GLN A 30 27.78 10.37 -2.97
N ALA A 31 27.94 9.04 -2.96
CA ALA A 31 29.18 8.37 -3.33
C ALA A 31 29.42 8.32 -4.87
N GLY A 32 28.55 8.96 -5.67
CA GLY A 32 28.65 8.99 -7.13
C GLY A 32 28.20 7.69 -7.81
N GLN A 33 27.50 6.81 -7.09
CA GLN A 33 27.02 5.55 -7.64
C GLN A 33 25.63 5.75 -8.24
N ALA A 34 25.39 5.23 -9.45
CA ALA A 34 24.07 5.29 -10.06
C ALA A 34 23.08 4.40 -9.29
N VAL A 35 21.91 4.96 -8.96
CA VAL A 35 20.83 4.26 -8.25
C VAL A 35 19.56 4.38 -9.08
N LEU A 36 18.89 3.25 -9.31
CA LEU A 36 17.58 3.21 -9.96
C LEU A 36 16.51 2.72 -8.98
N VAL A 37 15.43 3.48 -8.83
CA VAL A 37 14.21 3.02 -8.16
C VAL A 37 13.19 2.60 -9.21
N VAL A 38 12.74 1.35 -9.13
CA VAL A 38 11.71 0.80 -10.01
C VAL A 38 10.40 0.71 -9.24
N THR A 39 9.46 1.60 -9.53
CA THR A 39 8.12 1.60 -8.93
C THR A 39 7.20 0.66 -9.70
N ILE A 40 6.72 -0.39 -9.04
CA ILE A 40 6.00 -1.50 -9.69
C ILE A 40 4.54 -1.14 -9.93
N CYS A 41 3.81 -0.70 -8.90
CA CYS A 41 2.38 -0.44 -8.94
C CYS A 41 2.08 1.02 -9.31
N ALA A 42 2.50 1.46 -10.50
CA ALA A 42 2.35 2.84 -10.97
C ALA A 42 1.20 3.06 -11.97
N ALA A 43 0.43 2.02 -12.33
CA ALA A 43 -0.68 2.18 -13.25
C ALA A 43 -1.88 2.88 -12.58
N PRO A 44 -2.61 3.73 -13.31
CA PRO A 44 -3.87 4.28 -12.82
C PRO A 44 -4.92 3.17 -12.61
N PRO A 45 -5.91 3.39 -11.71
CA PRO A 45 -7.02 2.46 -11.58
C PRO A 45 -7.78 2.33 -12.92
N PRO A 46 -8.40 1.17 -13.22
CA PRO A 46 -9.14 0.98 -14.47
C PRO A 46 -10.24 2.02 -14.65
N SER A 47 -10.29 2.64 -15.83
CA SER A 47 -11.31 3.64 -16.16
C SER A 47 -12.71 3.07 -16.07
N GLY A 48 -13.64 3.85 -15.49
CA GLY A 48 -15.06 3.50 -15.44
C GLY A 48 -15.46 2.56 -14.30
N GLU A 49 -14.52 2.07 -13.49
CA GLU A 49 -14.85 1.33 -12.27
C GLU A 49 -14.90 2.28 -11.05
N PRO A 50 -15.93 2.17 -10.19
CA PRO A 50 -15.96 2.94 -8.95
C PRO A 50 -14.86 2.45 -8.01
N LEU A 51 -14.24 3.39 -7.29
CA LEU A 51 -13.30 3.06 -6.23
C LEU A 51 -13.98 2.21 -5.16
N SER A 52 -13.27 1.20 -4.64
CA SER A 52 -13.73 0.43 -3.49
C SER A 52 -13.93 1.33 -2.25
N PRO A 53 -14.78 0.95 -1.28
CA PRO A 53 -14.93 1.71 -0.05
C PRO A 53 -13.61 1.95 0.69
N PHE A 54 -12.69 0.99 0.62
CA PHE A 54 -11.35 1.09 1.18
C PHE A 54 -10.50 2.15 0.46
N ALA A 55 -10.46 2.12 -0.88
CA ALA A 55 -9.73 3.12 -1.68
C ALA A 55 -10.28 4.53 -1.46
N GLN A 56 -11.61 4.69 -1.40
CA GLN A 56 -12.23 5.98 -1.06
C GLN A 56 -11.83 6.46 0.35
N SER A 57 -11.70 5.54 1.31
CA SER A 57 -11.25 5.88 2.66
C SER A 57 -9.81 6.38 2.67
N LEU A 58 -8.92 5.75 1.90
CA LEU A 58 -7.55 6.21 1.75
C LEU A 58 -7.50 7.60 1.11
N HIS A 59 -8.24 7.82 0.03
CA HIS A 59 -8.29 9.12 -0.65
C HIS A 59 -8.77 10.24 0.30
N ARG A 60 -9.76 9.96 1.16
CA ARG A 60 -10.20 10.92 2.19
C ARG A 60 -9.10 11.21 3.21
N THR A 61 -8.41 10.19 3.69
CA THR A 61 -7.27 10.37 4.62
C THR A 61 -6.15 11.19 3.98
N TRP A 62 -5.95 11.06 2.68
CA TRP A 62 -4.96 11.84 1.90
C TRP A 62 -5.48 13.21 1.44
N GLY A 63 -6.64 13.66 1.93
CA GLY A 63 -7.17 15.01 1.65
C GLY A 63 -7.99 15.15 0.36
N ASN A 64 -8.44 14.06 -0.24
CA ASN A 64 -9.21 14.00 -1.49
C ASN A 64 -8.56 14.79 -2.64
N PRO A 65 -7.32 14.47 -3.04
CA PRO A 65 -6.71 15.14 -4.18
C PRO A 65 -7.53 14.86 -5.45
N ALA A 66 -7.60 15.86 -6.33
CA ALA A 66 -8.37 15.78 -7.57
C ALA A 66 -7.89 14.63 -8.48
N ASP A 67 -6.57 14.39 -8.49
CA ASP A 67 -5.93 13.25 -9.13
C ASP A 67 -4.90 12.63 -8.18
N VAL A 68 -5.29 11.55 -7.51
CA VAL A 68 -4.44 10.84 -6.53
C VAL A 68 -3.19 10.28 -7.18
N ILE A 69 -3.29 9.77 -8.41
CA ILE A 69 -2.16 9.12 -9.09
C ILE A 69 -1.15 10.17 -9.50
N ALA A 70 -1.60 11.25 -10.17
CA ALA A 70 -0.71 12.33 -10.57
C ALA A 70 -0.05 13.02 -9.36
N THR A 71 -0.78 13.15 -8.25
CA THR A 71 -0.24 13.71 -7.00
C THR A 71 0.87 12.83 -6.43
N ARG A 72 0.61 11.52 -6.26
CA ARG A 72 1.61 10.58 -5.73
C ARG A 72 2.82 10.44 -6.64
N GLU A 73 2.63 10.47 -7.95
CA GLU A 73 3.74 10.46 -8.91
C GLU A 73 4.61 11.73 -8.79
N ALA A 74 4.00 12.90 -8.59
CA ALA A 74 4.73 14.14 -8.38
C ALA A 74 5.53 14.13 -7.07
N GLU A 75 4.94 13.58 -6.00
CA GLU A 75 5.62 13.38 -4.71
C GLU A 75 6.82 12.43 -4.84
N ASP A 76 6.65 11.27 -5.47
CA ASP A 76 7.71 10.30 -5.76
C ASP A 76 8.86 10.95 -6.55
N ARG A 77 8.54 11.63 -7.66
CA ARG A 77 9.54 12.33 -8.47
C ARG A 77 10.32 13.36 -7.65
N ALA A 78 9.64 14.13 -6.79
CA ALA A 78 10.31 15.11 -5.94
C ALA A 78 11.20 14.44 -4.89
N SER A 79 10.73 13.36 -4.26
CA SER A 79 11.49 12.58 -3.28
C SER A 79 12.77 12.00 -3.91
N LEU A 80 12.65 11.31 -5.05
CA LEU A 80 13.78 10.68 -5.73
C LEU A 80 14.79 11.69 -6.26
N ALA A 81 14.34 12.88 -6.69
CA ALA A 81 15.22 13.98 -7.05
C ALA A 81 16.05 14.48 -5.85
N ILE A 82 15.47 14.55 -4.65
CA ILE A 82 16.18 14.90 -3.41
C ILE A 82 17.18 13.80 -3.03
N LEU A 83 16.79 12.53 -3.18
CA LEU A 83 17.64 11.38 -2.87
C LEU A 83 18.80 11.20 -3.87
N GLY A 84 18.68 11.75 -5.07
CA GLY A 84 19.69 11.63 -6.13
C GLY A 84 19.58 10.31 -6.90
N ALA A 85 18.38 9.75 -7.02
CA ALA A 85 18.13 8.49 -7.73
C ALA A 85 17.35 8.72 -9.04
N ASP A 86 17.68 7.91 -10.05
CA ASP A 86 16.87 7.76 -11.24
C ASP A 86 15.65 6.88 -10.95
N TYR A 87 14.64 6.95 -11.81
CA TYR A 87 13.42 6.17 -11.64
C TYR A 87 12.89 5.53 -12.92
N LEU A 88 12.24 4.39 -12.75
CA LEU A 88 11.45 3.71 -13.76
C LEU A 88 10.10 3.30 -13.17
N ARG A 89 9.02 3.49 -13.91
CA ARG A 89 7.67 3.11 -13.48
C ARG A 89 7.14 1.99 -14.36
N LEU A 90 6.66 0.94 -13.73
CA LEU A 90 5.99 -0.17 -14.40
C LEU A 90 4.47 0.02 -14.34
N ASN A 91 3.78 -0.46 -15.36
CA ASN A 91 2.33 -0.27 -15.49
C ASN A 91 1.56 -1.44 -14.86
N PHE A 92 1.82 -1.74 -13.59
CA PHE A 92 0.97 -2.63 -12.80
C PHE A 92 0.02 -1.82 -11.94
N ASN A 93 -1.22 -2.30 -11.81
CA ASN A 93 -2.21 -1.72 -10.91
C ASN A 93 -1.82 -1.99 -9.45
N ASP A 94 -2.11 -1.01 -8.59
CA ASP A 94 -2.16 -1.22 -7.14
C ASP A 94 -3.22 -2.29 -6.78
N PHE A 95 -3.19 -2.76 -5.54
CA PHE A 95 -4.03 -3.81 -5.00
C PHE A 95 -5.50 -3.65 -5.40
N ARG A 96 -5.99 -4.66 -6.11
CA ARG A 96 -7.41 -4.90 -6.31
C ARG A 96 -7.83 -5.94 -5.28
N ALA A 97 -8.71 -5.58 -4.33
CA ALA A 97 -9.40 -6.59 -3.54
C ALA A 97 -10.07 -7.56 -4.52
N PRO A 98 -10.01 -8.89 -4.32
CA PRO A 98 -10.72 -9.80 -5.20
C PRO A 98 -12.19 -9.39 -5.24
N LEU A 99 -12.78 -9.39 -6.44
CA LEU A 99 -14.23 -9.46 -6.58
C LEU A 99 -14.67 -10.73 -5.85
N ILE A 100 -15.00 -10.63 -4.57
CA ILE A 100 -15.93 -11.59 -3.98
C ILE A 100 -17.21 -11.30 -4.73
N SER A 101 -17.48 -12.10 -5.76
CA SER A 101 -18.81 -12.15 -6.38
C SER A 101 -19.80 -12.35 -5.23
N ALA A 102 -20.64 -11.37 -4.99
CA ALA A 102 -21.77 -11.51 -4.09
C ALA A 102 -22.68 -12.60 -4.68
N GLY A 103 -22.43 -13.85 -4.29
CA GLY A 103 -22.95 -15.00 -5.03
C GLY A 103 -22.66 -16.33 -4.38
N GLU A 104 -22.69 -16.43 -3.04
CA GLU A 104 -22.96 -17.71 -2.37
C GLU A 104 -23.58 -17.48 -0.99
N GLN A 105 -24.82 -17.00 -0.98
CA GLN A 105 -25.76 -17.22 0.12
C GLN A 105 -26.58 -18.47 -0.22
N THR A 106 -25.94 -19.63 -0.29
CA THR A 106 -26.68 -20.90 -0.21
C THR A 106 -26.83 -21.24 1.26
N GLY A 107 -28.05 -21.04 1.74
CA GLY A 107 -28.42 -21.30 3.11
C GLY A 107 -28.05 -22.70 3.58
N SER A 108 -27.55 -22.77 4.81
CA SER A 108 -27.88 -23.88 5.69
C SER A 108 -28.21 -23.30 7.05
N SER A 109 -29.50 -23.40 7.39
CA SER A 109 -30.05 -23.09 8.69
C SER A 109 -29.44 -24.01 9.75
N VAL A 110 -28.49 -23.52 10.54
CA VAL A 110 -28.15 -24.15 11.81
C VAL A 110 -29.04 -23.55 12.88
N SER A 111 -30.08 -24.33 13.20
CA SER A 111 -31.01 -24.16 14.31
C SER A 111 -30.28 -23.91 15.63
N GLN A 112 -30.22 -22.65 16.09
CA GLN A 112 -29.90 -22.35 17.49
C GLN A 112 -31.15 -22.55 18.34
N ARG A 113 -31.24 -23.69 19.03
CA ARG A 113 -32.11 -23.84 20.19
C ARG A 113 -31.34 -23.41 21.44
N SER A 114 -31.99 -22.48 22.15
CA SER A 114 -31.68 -21.93 23.45
C SER A 114 -31.47 -22.97 24.55
N SER A 115 -30.53 -22.73 25.47
CA SER A 115 -30.84 -22.48 26.90
C SER A 115 -29.57 -22.58 27.75
N LEU A 116 -29.24 -21.54 28.50
CA LEU A 116 -29.05 -21.56 29.97
C LEU A 116 -28.37 -20.25 30.44
N GLN A 117 -29.15 -19.45 31.16
CA GLN A 117 -28.65 -18.38 32.03
C GLN A 117 -28.08 -18.98 33.34
N ARG A 118 -26.97 -18.41 33.83
CA ARG A 118 -26.65 -18.14 35.25
C ARG A 118 -25.23 -17.51 35.31
N SER A 119 -25.11 -16.21 35.57
CA SER A 119 -25.02 -15.54 36.88
C SER A 119 -23.76 -15.87 37.71
N SER A 120 -23.00 -14.80 37.96
CA SER A 120 -22.29 -14.39 39.20
C SER A 120 -20.92 -14.98 39.60
N ARG A 121 -19.95 -14.03 39.66
CA ARG A 121 -18.82 -13.82 40.62
C ARG A 121 -17.75 -14.91 40.79
N LEU A 122 -16.48 -14.53 40.62
CA LEU A 122 -15.51 -14.35 41.73
C LEU A 122 -14.11 -13.92 41.24
N ARG A 123 -13.69 -12.73 41.73
CA ARG A 123 -12.35 -12.20 42.06
C ARG A 123 -11.10 -12.86 41.45
N GLN A 124 -10.37 -12.08 40.65
CA GLN A 124 -8.93 -12.24 40.42
C GLN A 124 -8.15 -11.87 41.69
N LEU A 125 -7.08 -12.65 41.92
CA LEU A 125 -6.17 -12.66 43.06
C LEU A 125 -5.12 -11.55 42.94
N ASP A 126 -4.63 -11.09 44.09
CA ASP A 126 -3.39 -10.31 44.23
C ASP A 126 -2.55 -10.95 45.37
N PRO A 127 -1.24 -10.65 45.46
CA PRO A 127 -0.19 -11.66 45.39
C PRO A 127 0.47 -11.95 46.74
N GLY A 128 1.11 -13.12 46.82
CA GLY A 128 1.99 -13.54 47.91
C GLY A 128 3.01 -14.52 47.39
#